data_AF-A0A0R3X341-F1
#
_entry.id   AF-A0A0R3X341-F1
#
_cell.length_a   1.000
_cell.length_b   1.000
_cell.length_c   1.000
_cell.angle_alpha   90.00
_cell.angle_beta   90.00
_cell.angle_gamma   90.00
#
_symmetry.space_group_name_H-M   'P 1'
#
loop_
_entity.id
_entity.type
_entity.pdbx_description
1 polymer ?
#
loop_
_entity_poly.entity_id
_entity_poly.type
_entity_poly.pdbx_seq_one_letter_code
_entity_poly.pdbx_strand_id
1 'polypeptide(L)'
;MYELRRACNLTRLRNIVIAPLVEEIIFRGCILFHLQRRYDSCGALCLGSGLLFSISHFHHVVEKVYAGLAIREALLDVLAQVLMTAMFGVYSTLLVLRSGHLAAAVGVHSLCNAMGMPDIAGEMHLAEIRDPQRGRRVYIALLLIGFFGWLLLIGPASTLFGLSDPIRCRLP
;
A
#
# COMPACT_ATOMS: atom_id res chain seq x y z
N MET A 1 -16.11 0.37 29.60
CA MET A 1 -14.68 0.26 29.20
C MET A 1 -14.35 -1.05 28.49
N TYR A 2 -14.78 -2.23 28.98
CA TYR A 2 -14.49 -3.53 28.34
C TYR A 2 -15.00 -3.64 26.89
N GLU A 3 -16.27 -3.28 26.64
CA GLU A 3 -16.87 -3.36 25.29
C GLU A 3 -16.17 -2.45 24.27
N LEU A 4 -15.79 -1.23 24.67
CA LEU A 4 -15.02 -0.31 23.82
C LEU A 4 -13.64 -0.88 23.47
N ARG A 5 -12.96 -1.50 24.44
CA ARG A 5 -11.66 -2.15 24.21
C ARG A 5 -11.79 -3.37 23.29
N ARG A 6 -12.87 -4.14 23.44
CA ARG A 6 -13.18 -5.30 22.58
C ARG A 6 -13.50 -4.87 21.15
N ALA A 7 -14.34 -3.85 20.97
CA ALA A 7 -14.66 -3.27 19.67
C ALA A 7 -13.42 -2.71 18.96
N CYS A 8 -12.54 -2.01 19.72
CA CYS A 8 -11.26 -1.52 19.20
C CYS A 8 -10.34 -2.69 18.77
N ASN A 9 -10.27 -3.76 19.56
CA ASN A 9 -9.49 -4.95 19.22
C ASN A 9 -10.01 -5.66 17.96
N LEU A 10 -11.32 -5.80 17.81
CA LEU A 10 -11.92 -6.39 16.60
C LEU A 10 -11.68 -5.52 15.36
N THR A 11 -11.80 -4.21 15.51
CA THR A 11 -11.54 -3.25 14.41
C THR A 11 -10.07 -3.30 13.99
N ARG A 12 -9.13 -3.35 14.95
CA ARG A 12 -7.71 -3.54 14.65
C ARG A 12 -7.42 -4.88 13.99
N LEU A 13 -7.99 -5.97 14.51
CA LEU A 13 -7.83 -7.30 13.90
C LEU A 13 -8.32 -7.29 12.45
N ARG A 14 -9.48 -6.70 12.21
CA ARG A 14 -10.03 -6.53 10.86
C ARG A 14 -9.06 -5.76 9.98
N ASN A 15 -8.59 -4.59 10.40
CA ASN A 15 -7.79 -3.70 9.56
C ASN A 15 -6.36 -4.20 9.31
N ILE A 16 -5.75 -4.88 10.29
CA ILE A 16 -4.34 -5.28 10.22
C ILE A 16 -4.18 -6.71 9.68
N VAL A 17 -5.17 -7.59 9.88
CA VAL A 17 -5.06 -9.00 9.51
C VAL A 17 -6.08 -9.40 8.45
N ILE A 18 -7.37 -9.22 8.73
CA ILE A 18 -8.43 -9.79 7.89
C ILE A 18 -8.53 -9.07 6.54
N ALA A 19 -8.58 -7.74 6.54
CA ALA A 19 -8.70 -6.94 5.33
C ALA A 19 -7.49 -7.16 4.40
N PRO A 20 -6.23 -7.02 4.86
CA PRO A 20 -5.05 -7.34 4.05
C PRO A 20 -5.08 -8.75 3.46
N LEU A 21 -5.44 -9.76 4.25
CA LEU A 21 -5.49 -11.15 3.80
C LEU A 21 -6.52 -11.32 2.67
N VAL A 22 -7.74 -10.84 2.88
CA VAL A 22 -8.85 -11.00 1.92
C VAL A 22 -8.57 -10.21 0.64
N GLU A 23 -8.11 -8.97 0.76
CA GLU A 23 -7.83 -8.11 -0.39
C GLU A 23 -6.70 -8.69 -1.24
N GLU A 24 -5.59 -9.14 -0.64
CA GLU A 24 -4.50 -9.72 -1.43
C GLU A 24 -4.92 -11.05 -2.08
N ILE A 25 -5.73 -11.89 -1.43
CA ILE A 25 -6.29 -13.10 -2.07
C ILE A 25 -7.13 -12.73 -3.30
N ILE A 26 -8.03 -11.75 -3.19
CA ILE A 26 -8.90 -11.35 -4.29
C ILE A 26 -8.07 -10.75 -5.44
N PHE A 27 -7.21 -9.78 -5.15
CA PHE A 27 -6.52 -9.02 -6.19
C PHE A 27 -5.30 -9.75 -6.76
N ARG A 28 -4.45 -10.36 -5.91
CA ARG A 28 -3.20 -11.01 -6.34
C ARG A 28 -3.33 -12.53 -6.45
N GLY A 29 -4.31 -13.14 -5.78
CA GLY A 29 -4.65 -14.54 -5.97
C GLY A 29 -5.57 -14.77 -7.16
N CYS A 30 -6.71 -14.08 -7.22
CA CYS A 30 -7.75 -14.35 -8.23
C CYS A 30 -7.63 -13.45 -9.47
N ILE A 31 -7.64 -12.12 -9.30
CA ILE A 31 -7.66 -11.18 -10.44
C ILE A 31 -6.35 -11.26 -11.23
N LEU A 32 -5.20 -11.23 -10.55
CA LEU A 32 -3.89 -11.35 -11.19
C LEU A 32 -3.75 -12.66 -11.98
N PHE A 33 -4.26 -13.78 -11.48
CA PHE A 33 -4.29 -15.05 -12.20
C PHE A 33 -5.03 -14.95 -13.53
N HIS A 34 -6.17 -14.24 -13.58
CA HIS A 34 -6.88 -14.01 -14.83
C HIS A 34 -6.12 -13.04 -15.77
N LEU A 35 -5.48 -12.00 -15.22
CA LEU A 35 -4.67 -11.08 -16.00
C LEU A 35 -3.45 -11.77 -16.65
N GLN A 36 -2.83 -12.73 -15.95
CA GLN A 36 -1.71 -13.53 -16.47
C GLN A 36 -2.07 -14.35 -17.71
N ARG A 37 -3.36 -14.64 -17.94
CA ARG A 37 -3.81 -15.33 -19.16
C ARG A 37 -3.92 -14.40 -20.38
N ARG A 38 -3.83 -13.09 -20.17
CA ARG A 38 -4.08 -12.07 -21.21
C ARG A 38 -2.88 -11.18 -21.48
N TYR A 39 -1.95 -11.08 -20.52
CA TYR A 39 -0.78 -10.23 -20.60
C TYR A 39 0.49 -10.99 -20.21
N ASP A 40 1.51 -10.89 -21.05
CA ASP A 40 2.82 -11.51 -20.80
C ASP A 40 3.85 -10.51 -20.24
N SER A 41 3.50 -9.22 -20.15
CA SER A 41 4.41 -8.20 -19.61
C SER A 41 4.20 -8.03 -18.11
N CYS A 42 5.28 -8.16 -17.33
CA CYS A 42 5.23 -7.91 -15.89
C CYS A 42 4.72 -6.49 -15.57
N GLY A 43 5.13 -5.49 -16.35
CA GLY A 43 4.64 -4.12 -16.18
C GLY A 43 3.13 -4.01 -16.41
N ALA A 44 2.61 -4.68 -17.43
CA ALA A 44 1.17 -4.69 -17.72
C ALA A 44 0.36 -5.37 -16.60
N LEU A 45 0.87 -6.47 -16.04
CA LEU A 45 0.25 -7.16 -14.90
C LEU A 45 0.25 -6.30 -13.64
N CYS A 46 1.39 -5.66 -13.33
CA CYS A 46 1.53 -4.75 -12.19
C CYS A 46 0.58 -3.56 -12.29
N LEU A 47 0.50 -2.93 -13.46
CA LEU A 47 -0.41 -1.81 -13.70
C LEU A 47 -1.87 -2.27 -13.67
N GLY A 48 -2.22 -3.35 -14.36
CA GLY A 48 -3.60 -3.85 -14.43
C GLY A 48 -4.16 -4.24 -13.06
N SER A 49 -3.42 -5.07 -12.31
CA SER A 49 -3.79 -5.46 -10.95
C SER A 49 -3.85 -4.26 -10.01
N GLY A 50 -2.83 -3.38 -10.06
CA GLY A 50 -2.76 -2.20 -9.21
C GLY A 50 -3.88 -1.18 -9.45
N LEU A 51 -4.28 -0.98 -10.71
CA LEU A 51 -5.39 -0.08 -11.06
C LEU A 51 -6.74 -0.66 -10.63
N LEU A 52 -6.98 -1.96 -10.82
CA LEU A 52 -8.22 -2.60 -10.34
C LEU A 52 -8.32 -2.50 -8.82
N PHE A 53 -7.21 -2.71 -8.12
CA PHE A 53 -7.12 -2.55 -6.67
C PHE A 53 -7.41 -1.11 -6.22
N SER A 54 -6.84 -0.10 -6.88
CA SER A 54 -7.10 1.28 -6.49
C SER A 54 -8.53 1.73 -6.81
N ILE A 55 -9.09 1.30 -7.94
CA ILE A 55 -10.46 1.68 -8.33
C ILE A 55 -11.49 1.13 -7.35
N SER A 56 -11.28 -0.07 -6.78
CA SER A 56 -12.21 -0.62 -5.80
C SER A 56 -12.33 0.26 -4.56
N HIS A 57 -11.33 1.09 -4.26
CA HIS A 57 -11.31 1.98 -3.08
C HIS A 57 -12.10 3.28 -3.28
N PHE A 58 -12.64 3.55 -4.48
CA PHE A 58 -13.59 4.64 -4.66
C PHE A 58 -14.87 4.47 -3.83
N HIS A 59 -15.17 3.27 -3.32
CA HIS A 59 -16.29 3.07 -2.40
C HIS A 59 -16.18 3.94 -1.13
N HIS A 60 -14.97 4.35 -0.72
CA HIS A 60 -14.79 5.27 0.41
C HIS A 60 -15.42 6.65 0.18
N VAL A 61 -15.66 7.07 -1.07
CA VAL A 61 -16.40 8.31 -1.35
C VAL A 61 -17.79 8.24 -0.72
N VAL A 62 -18.44 7.09 -0.86
CA VAL A 62 -19.78 6.84 -0.31
C VAL A 62 -19.73 6.94 1.22
N GLU A 63 -18.75 6.31 1.86
CA GLU A 63 -18.56 6.36 3.31
C GLU A 63 -18.35 7.79 3.83
N LYS A 64 -17.54 8.60 3.14
CA LYS A 64 -17.26 9.99 3.49
C LYS A 64 -18.48 10.88 3.32
N VAL A 65 -19.25 10.68 2.26
CA VAL A 65 -20.51 11.40 2.02
C VAL A 65 -21.54 11.06 3.11
N TYR A 66 -21.68 9.79 3.49
CA TYR A 66 -22.55 9.40 4.60
C TYR A 66 -22.07 9.92 5.96
N ALA A 67 -20.77 10.14 6.14
CA ALA A 67 -20.21 10.79 7.31
C ALA A 67 -20.44 12.33 7.33
N GLY A 68 -21.09 12.89 6.32
CA GLY A 68 -21.51 14.29 6.26
C GLY A 68 -20.56 15.20 5.47
N LEU A 69 -19.53 14.68 4.81
CA LEU A 69 -18.67 15.48 3.94
C LEU A 69 -19.40 15.86 2.65
N ALA A 70 -19.16 17.07 2.16
CA ALA A 70 -19.60 17.46 0.83
C ALA A 70 -18.96 16.54 -0.23
N ILE A 71 -19.70 16.20 -1.29
CA ILE A 71 -19.23 15.28 -2.34
C ILE A 71 -17.88 15.71 -2.91
N ARG A 72 -17.68 17.02 -3.13
CA ARG A 72 -16.41 17.55 -3.64
C ARG A 72 -15.24 17.30 -2.69
N GLU A 73 -15.46 17.47 -1.39
CA GLU A 73 -14.43 17.25 -0.37
C GLU A 73 -14.12 15.76 -0.21
N ALA A 74 -15.16 14.92 -0.17
CA ALA A 74 -15.03 13.47 -0.15
C ALA A 74 -14.25 12.94 -1.37
N LEU A 75 -14.51 13.48 -2.56
CA LEU A 75 -13.78 13.11 -3.78
C LEU A 75 -12.31 13.50 -3.72
N LEU A 76 -11.98 14.70 -3.24
CA LEU A 76 -10.59 15.15 -3.15
C LEU A 76 -9.78 14.32 -2.15
N ASP A 77 -10.38 14.00 -0.99
CA ASP A 77 -9.76 13.15 0.04
C ASP A 77 -9.52 11.72 -0.48
N VAL A 78 -10.55 11.11 -1.07
CA VAL A 78 -10.45 9.73 -1.60
C VAL A 78 -9.54 9.64 -2.81
N LEU A 79 -9.42 10.68 -3.64
CA LEU A 79 -8.51 10.66 -4.78
C LEU A 79 -7.05 10.52 -4.33
N ALA A 80 -6.65 11.22 -3.28
CA ALA A 80 -5.31 11.08 -2.71
C ALA A 80 -5.08 9.64 -2.18
N GLN A 81 -6.09 9.08 -1.50
CA GLN A 81 -6.06 7.70 -1.03
C GLN A 81 -5.91 6.71 -2.19
N VAL A 82 -6.74 6.82 -3.23
CA VAL A 82 -6.72 5.96 -4.42
C VAL A 82 -5.38 6.01 -5.15
N LEU A 83 -4.75 7.18 -5.27
CA LEU A 83 -3.43 7.31 -5.89
C LEU A 83 -2.35 6.57 -5.10
N MET A 84 -2.35 6.71 -3.77
CA MET A 84 -1.44 5.96 -2.89
C MET A 84 -1.70 4.45 -2.98
N THR A 85 -2.96 4.04 -2.95
CA THR A 85 -3.40 2.67 -3.09
C THR A 85 -3.03 2.08 -4.45
N ALA A 86 -2.99 2.88 -5.52
CA ALA A 86 -2.54 2.45 -6.85
C ALA A 86 -1.04 2.14 -6.86
N MET A 87 -0.21 3.01 -6.26
CA MET A 87 1.23 2.78 -6.13
C MET A 87 1.51 1.52 -5.30
N PHE A 88 0.81 1.34 -4.18
CA PHE A 88 0.87 0.12 -3.39
C PHE A 88 0.39 -1.10 -4.20
N GLY A 89 -0.68 -0.92 -4.98
CA GLY A 89 -1.24 -1.85 -5.95
C GLY A 89 -0.17 -2.51 -6.83
N VAL A 90 0.54 -1.63 -7.54
CA VAL A 90 1.67 -1.96 -8.42
C VAL A 90 2.79 -2.66 -7.64
N TYR A 91 3.16 -2.13 -6.48
CA TYR A 91 4.24 -2.67 -5.66
C TYR A 91 3.94 -4.09 -5.12
N SER A 92 2.77 -4.32 -4.52
CA SER A 92 2.40 -5.64 -4.02
C SER A 92 2.29 -6.66 -5.17
N THR A 93 1.79 -6.25 -6.35
CA THR A 93 1.76 -7.16 -7.50
C THR A 93 3.18 -7.54 -7.95
N LEU A 94 4.10 -6.57 -8.03
CA LEU A 94 5.51 -6.83 -8.31
C LEU A 94 6.12 -7.81 -7.30
N LEU A 95 5.81 -7.63 -6.02
CA LEU A 95 6.29 -8.48 -4.94
C LEU A 95 5.80 -9.93 -5.12
N VAL A 96 4.50 -10.14 -5.41
CA VAL A 96 3.95 -11.49 -5.67
C VAL A 96 4.59 -12.11 -6.92
N LEU A 97 4.71 -11.35 -8.01
CA LEU A 97 5.27 -11.83 -9.27
C LEU A 97 6.76 -12.19 -9.18
N ARG A 98 7.54 -11.56 -8.29
CA ARG A 98 8.96 -11.90 -8.09
C ARG A 98 9.20 -12.94 -7.01
N SER A 99 8.53 -12.80 -5.85
CA SER A 99 8.69 -13.72 -4.73
C SER A 99 7.96 -15.04 -4.94
N GLY A 100 6.84 -15.05 -5.68
CA GLY A 100 5.93 -16.19 -5.78
C GLY A 100 5.07 -16.40 -4.52
N HIS A 101 5.10 -15.48 -3.56
CA HIS A 101 4.46 -15.64 -2.25
C HIS A 101 3.44 -14.55 -1.98
N LEU A 102 2.16 -14.95 -1.84
CA LEU A 102 1.09 -14.04 -1.43
C LEU A 102 1.30 -13.53 0.01
N ALA A 103 1.91 -14.34 0.88
CA ALA A 103 2.20 -13.97 2.27
C ALA A 103 3.08 -12.71 2.38
N ALA A 104 4.00 -12.49 1.42
CA ALA A 104 4.83 -11.30 1.38
C ALA A 104 3.99 -10.03 1.12
N ALA A 105 3.05 -10.11 0.17
CA ALA A 105 2.11 -9.01 -0.09
C ALA A 105 1.19 -8.73 1.10
N VAL A 106 0.64 -9.77 1.73
CA VAL A 106 -0.19 -9.63 2.94
C VAL A 106 0.61 -8.95 4.05
N GLY A 107 1.85 -9.37 4.30
CA GLY A 107 2.69 -8.79 5.35
C GLY A 107 2.97 -7.30 5.14
N VAL A 108 3.35 -6.89 3.91
CA VAL A 108 3.54 -5.47 3.59
C VAL A 108 2.23 -4.70 3.69
N HIS A 109 1.12 -5.25 3.20
CA HIS A 109 -0.20 -4.63 3.32
C HIS A 109 -0.56 -4.39 4.79
N SER A 110 -0.44 -5.41 5.65
CA SER A 110 -0.65 -5.30 7.09
C SER A 110 0.21 -4.20 7.73
N LEU A 111 1.47 -4.09 7.32
CA LEU A 111 2.37 -3.03 7.80
C LEU A 111 1.90 -1.65 7.34
N CYS A 112 1.51 -1.49 6.07
CA CYS A 112 0.95 -0.23 5.55
C CYS A 112 -0.33 0.16 6.29
N ASN A 113 -1.24 -0.78 6.53
CA ASN A 113 -2.46 -0.52 7.29
C ASN A 113 -2.19 -0.17 8.76
N ALA A 114 -1.12 -0.72 9.35
CA ALA A 114 -0.70 -0.36 10.70
C ALA A 114 -0.09 1.05 10.78
N MET A 115 0.65 1.48 9.74
CA MET A 115 1.23 2.83 9.66
C MET A 115 0.19 3.89 9.28
N GLY A 116 -0.78 3.54 8.44
CA GLY A 116 -1.77 4.47 7.91
C GLY A 116 -1.26 5.32 6.76
N MET A 117 -2.07 6.28 6.34
CA MET A 117 -1.73 7.20 5.25
C MET A 117 -0.70 8.23 5.73
N PRO A 118 0.35 8.54 4.94
CA PRO A 118 1.39 9.46 5.37
C PRO A 118 0.88 10.90 5.45
N ASP A 119 0.86 11.48 6.65
CA ASP A 119 0.64 12.91 6.86
C ASP A 119 1.99 13.67 6.82
N ILE A 120 2.53 13.84 5.61
CA ILE A 120 3.84 14.47 5.41
C ILE A 120 3.85 15.91 5.93
N ALA A 121 2.74 16.64 5.77
CA ALA A 121 2.65 18.03 6.19
C ALA A 121 2.60 18.16 7.72
N GLY A 122 1.75 17.37 8.39
CA GLY A 122 1.65 17.36 9.84
C GLY A 122 2.95 16.89 10.50
N GLU A 123 3.51 15.77 10.06
CA GLU A 123 4.77 15.24 10.63
C GLU A 123 5.95 16.18 10.40
N MET A 124 6.03 16.84 9.24
CA MET A 124 7.06 17.85 8.98
C MET A 124 6.90 19.07 9.91
N HIS A 125 5.68 19.53 10.17
CA HIS A 125 5.41 20.62 11.10
C HIS A 125 5.76 20.24 12.54
N LEU A 126 5.43 19.02 12.97
CA LEU A 126 5.82 18.50 14.28
C LEU A 126 7.35 18.40 14.44
N ALA A 127 8.04 17.97 13.38
CA ALA A 127 9.51 17.94 13.39
C ALA A 127 10.10 19.35 13.53
N GLU A 128 9.53 20.35 12.86
CA GLU A 128 9.94 21.75 12.96
C GLU A 128 9.69 22.34 14.36
N ILE A 129 8.56 22.03 15.01
CA ILE A 129 8.31 22.45 16.40
C ILE A 129 9.32 21.81 17.35
N ARG A 130 9.66 20.53 17.15
CA ARG A 130 10.58 19.78 18.02
C ARG A 130 12.02 20.29 17.91
N ASP A 131 12.47 20.63 16.71
CA ASP A 131 13.77 21.26 16.46
C ASP A 131 13.63 22.29 15.32
N PRO A 132 13.49 23.59 15.66
CA PRO A 132 13.30 24.65 14.66
C PRO A 132 14.45 24.81 13.67
N GLN A 133 15.67 24.39 14.06
CA GLN A 133 16.86 24.57 13.25
C GLN A 133 17.09 23.39 12.31
N ARG A 134 16.84 22.16 12.78
CA ARG A 134 17.22 20.94 12.06
C ARG A 134 16.07 19.98 11.80
N GLY A 135 14.97 20.06 12.53
CA GLY A 135 13.89 19.07 12.50
C GLY A 135 13.32 18.84 11.10
N ARG A 136 12.94 19.91 10.39
CA ARG A 136 12.49 19.84 8.99
C ARG A 136 13.54 19.20 8.08
N ARG A 137 14.82 19.57 8.21
CA ARG A 137 15.91 19.04 7.38
C ARG A 137 16.16 17.56 7.65
N VAL A 138 16.14 17.14 8.92
CA VAL A 138 16.30 15.74 9.34
C VAL A 138 15.13 14.90 8.83
N TYR A 139 13.90 15.38 8.97
CA TYR A 139 12.71 14.67 8.48
C TYR A 139 12.77 14.45 6.95
N ILE A 140 13.07 15.50 6.18
CA ILE A 140 13.23 15.38 4.72
C ILE A 140 14.38 14.43 4.37
N ALA A 141 15.51 14.51 5.08
CA ALA A 141 16.64 13.60 4.85
C ALA A 141 16.25 12.14 5.09
N LEU A 142 15.51 11.84 6.16
CA LEU A 142 15.03 10.48 6.45
C LEU A 142 14.07 9.97 5.37
N LEU A 143 13.14 10.81 4.89
CA LEU A 143 12.24 10.45 3.79
C LEU A 143 13.01 10.12 2.52
N LEU A 144 13.98 10.95 2.14
CA LEU A 144 14.80 10.74 0.94
C LEU A 144 15.67 9.48 1.09
N ILE A 145 16.36 9.31 2.22
CA ILE A 145 17.18 8.12 2.49
C ILE A 145 16.32 6.86 2.43
N GLY A 146 15.13 6.88 3.04
CA GLY A 146 14.18 5.76 2.99
C GLY A 146 13.71 5.45 1.57
N PHE A 147 13.34 6.48 0.80
CA PHE A 147 12.89 6.31 -0.58
C PHE A 147 13.99 5.78 -1.51
N PHE A 148 15.19 6.35 -1.47
CA PHE A 148 16.31 5.88 -2.28
C PHE A 148 16.82 4.51 -1.83
N GLY A 149 16.84 4.26 -0.52
CA GLY A 149 17.13 2.95 0.03
C GLY A 149 16.15 1.89 -0.46
N TRP A 150 14.85 2.21 -0.47
CA TRP A 150 13.83 1.34 -1.04
C TRP A 150 14.02 1.10 -2.55
N LEU A 151 14.30 2.14 -3.35
CA LEU A 151 14.57 1.98 -4.78
C LEU A 151 15.78 1.08 -5.06
N LEU A 152 16.82 1.15 -4.24
CA LEU A 152 18.01 0.31 -4.36
C LEU A 152 17.71 -1.14 -3.96
N LEU A 153 16.93 -1.33 -2.91
CA LEU A 153 16.68 -2.64 -2.30
C LEU A 153 15.49 -3.38 -2.90
N ILE A 154 14.58 -2.71 -3.62
CA ILE A 154 13.38 -3.35 -4.15
C ILE A 154 13.71 -4.54 -5.06
N GLY A 155 14.74 -4.43 -5.90
CA GLY A 155 15.23 -5.53 -6.74
C GLY A 155 15.63 -6.75 -5.93
N PRO A 156 16.74 -6.68 -5.14
CA PRO A 156 17.24 -7.82 -4.39
C PRO A 156 16.29 -8.33 -3.28
N ALA A 157 15.48 -7.45 -2.68
CA ALA A 157 14.54 -7.84 -1.62
C ALA A 157 13.25 -8.48 -2.15
N SER A 158 12.89 -8.24 -3.42
CA SER A 158 11.72 -8.88 -4.04
C SER A 158 12.05 -10.21 -4.72
N THR A 159 13.33 -10.52 -4.93
CA THR A 159 13.78 -11.85 -5.34
C THR A 159 14.23 -12.67 -4.13
N LEU A 160 14.37 -13.99 -4.31
CA LEU A 160 14.78 -14.91 -3.25
C LEU A 160 16.26 -14.68 -2.89
N PHE A 161 16.58 -13.58 -2.20
CA PHE A 161 17.92 -13.19 -1.75
C PHE A 161 19.00 -13.33 -2.84
N GLY A 162 18.71 -12.89 -4.07
CA GLY A 162 19.67 -12.94 -5.19
C GLY A 162 19.83 -14.30 -5.88
N LEU A 163 19.05 -15.32 -5.52
CA LEU A 163 19.03 -16.63 -6.22
C LEU A 163 18.18 -16.63 -7.50
N SER A 164 17.48 -15.53 -7.81
CA SER A 164 16.64 -15.40 -8.99
C SER A 164 16.88 -14.06 -9.66
N ASP A 165 16.79 -14.03 -11.00
CA ASP A 165 17.04 -12.85 -11.83
C ASP A 165 16.19 -11.65 -11.34
N PRO A 166 16.81 -10.57 -10.82
CA PRO A 166 16.10 -9.40 -10.27
C PRO A 166 15.30 -8.63 -11.32
N ILE A 167 15.54 -8.90 -12.60
CA ILE A 167 14.89 -8.23 -13.72
C ILE A 167 13.64 -9.01 -14.16
N ARG A 168 13.56 -10.32 -13.92
CA ARG A 168 12.46 -11.16 -14.41
C ARG A 168 11.41 -11.44 -13.35
N CYS A 169 10.17 -11.21 -13.72
CA CYS A 169 9.01 -11.70 -12.97
C CYS A 169 8.80 -13.19 -13.31
N ARG A 170 8.39 -13.99 -12.32
CA ARG A 170 7.94 -15.37 -12.55
C ARG A 170 6.56 -15.32 -13.19
N LEU A 171 6.58 -15.24 -14.52
CA LEU A 171 5.41 -15.47 -15.35
C LEU A 171 5.23 -16.99 -15.49
N PRO A 172 3.98 -17.49 -15.47
CA PRO A 172 3.71 -18.90 -15.76
C PRO A 172 4.10 -19.27 -17.19
#